data_AF-A0A2V5XE23-F1
#
_entry.id   AF-A0A2V5XE23-F1
#
_cell.length_a   1.000
_cell.length_b   1.000
_cell.length_c   1.000
_cell.angle_alpha   90.00
_cell.angle_beta   90.00
_cell.angle_gamma   90.00
#
_symmetry.space_group_name_H-M   'P 1'
#
loop_
_entity.id
_entity.type
_entity.pdbx_description
1 polymer ?
#
loop_
_entity_poly.entity_id
_entity_poly.type
_entity_poly.pdbx_seq_one_letter_code
_entity_poly.pdbx_strand_id
1 'polypeptide(L)'
;MTSTGPTTKPHISIGIIARNQEKAIGPALRSLFQQSLLKELSRSNLTCEILCLANGCADRTPAIAEEEFAKETSRHPFRHAFQCQTLDINERSKLSAWNLFVHKLSARESQFLFLMDGDILIRHPQTLWNMYSTLV
;
A
#
# COMPACT_ATOMS: atom_id res chain seq x y z
N MET A 1 -18.06 -20.30 -10.95
CA MET A 1 -18.78 -19.57 -9.88
C MET A 1 -17.89 -19.54 -8.65
N THR A 2 -17.07 -18.51 -8.51
CA THR A 2 -16.22 -18.30 -7.33
C THR A 2 -16.87 -17.23 -6.46
N SER A 3 -17.19 -17.64 -5.24
CA SER A 3 -17.79 -16.85 -4.18
C SER A 3 -17.07 -15.51 -3.97
N THR A 4 -17.72 -14.41 -4.31
CA THR A 4 -17.41 -13.07 -3.78
C THR A 4 -18.16 -12.92 -2.46
N GLY A 5 -17.60 -13.44 -1.38
CA GLY A 5 -17.98 -12.96 -0.05
C GLY A 5 -17.70 -11.45 0.04
N PRO A 6 -18.39 -10.70 0.92
CA PRO A 6 -18.11 -9.27 1.08
C PRO A 6 -16.63 -9.11 1.39
N THR A 7 -15.90 -8.47 0.48
CA THR A 7 -14.52 -8.06 0.73
C THR A 7 -14.54 -7.16 1.95
N THR A 8 -13.87 -7.58 3.03
CA THR A 8 -13.79 -6.81 4.26
C THR A 8 -13.29 -5.42 3.90
N LYS A 9 -14.10 -4.40 4.16
CA LYS A 9 -13.80 -3.02 3.76
C LYS A 9 -12.50 -2.55 4.43
N PRO A 10 -11.54 -1.96 3.69
CA PRO A 10 -10.27 -1.53 4.25
C PRO A 10 -10.46 -0.50 5.38
N HIS A 11 -9.88 -0.78 6.54
CA HIS A 11 -9.79 0.15 7.67
C HIS A 11 -8.71 1.21 7.45
N ILE A 12 -7.62 0.84 6.76
CA ILE A 12 -6.51 1.72 6.41
C ILE A 12 -6.30 1.68 4.90
N SER A 13 -6.16 2.84 4.27
CA SER A 13 -5.65 2.93 2.89
C SER A 13 -4.21 3.44 2.92
N ILE A 14 -3.29 2.73 2.27
CA ILE A 14 -1.87 3.10 2.18
C ILE A 14 -1.58 3.53 0.74
N GLY A 15 -1.28 4.81 0.52
CA GLY A 15 -0.89 5.37 -0.77
C GLY A 15 0.62 5.54 -0.86
N ILE A 16 1.21 4.94 -1.88
CA ILE A 16 2.65 4.99 -2.16
C ILE A 16 2.83 5.76 -3.47
N ILE A 17 3.40 6.96 -3.40
CA ILE A 17 3.65 7.76 -4.61
C ILE A 17 5.05 7.43 -5.12
N ALA A 18 5.15 6.87 -6.32
CA ALA A 18 6.42 6.48 -6.92
C ALA A 18 6.62 7.11 -8.30
N ARG A 19 7.82 7.63 -8.59
CA ARG A 19 8.17 8.17 -9.91
C ARG A 19 9.62 7.89 -10.26
N ASN A 20 9.84 7.04 -11.26
CA ASN A 20 11.16 6.69 -11.76
C ASN A 20 12.13 6.21 -10.65
N GLN A 21 11.64 5.29 -9.82
CA GLN A 21 12.31 4.76 -8.63
C GLN A 21 12.53 3.25 -8.75
N GLU A 22 12.81 2.72 -9.95
CA GLU A 22 12.95 1.27 -10.18
C GLU A 22 13.89 0.55 -9.20
N LYS A 23 14.96 1.23 -8.74
CA LYS A 23 15.93 0.67 -7.79
C LYS A 23 15.43 0.66 -6.34
N ALA A 24 14.50 1.54 -5.99
CA ALA A 24 14.08 1.80 -4.61
C ALA A 24 12.70 1.21 -4.29
N ILE A 25 11.78 1.15 -5.27
CA ILE A 25 10.40 0.73 -5.02
C ILE A 25 10.28 -0.70 -4.51
N GLY A 26 11.07 -1.64 -5.06
CA GLY A 26 11.08 -3.03 -4.58
C GLY A 26 11.51 -3.13 -3.11
N PRO A 27 12.69 -2.60 -2.73
CA PRO A 27 13.10 -2.51 -1.33
C PRO A 27 12.10 -1.81 -0.41
N ALA A 28 11.50 -0.69 -0.84
CA ALA A 28 10.50 0.04 -0.07
C ALA A 28 9.27 -0.83 0.24
N LEU A 29 8.69 -1.46 -0.79
CA LEU A 29 7.55 -2.36 -0.65
C LEU A 29 7.87 -3.54 0.27
N ARG A 30 9.03 -4.20 0.10
CA ARG A 30 9.44 -5.29 1.00
C ARG A 30 9.53 -4.85 2.45
N SER A 31 10.03 -3.63 2.71
CA SER A 31 10.09 -3.10 4.08
C SER A 31 8.71 -2.82 4.68
N LEU A 32 7.72 -2.45 3.85
CA LEU A 32 6.32 -2.31 4.24
C LEU A 32 5.70 -3.67 4.61
N PHE A 33 5.89 -4.70 3.79
CA PHE A 33 5.36 -6.04 4.09
C PHE A 33 6.02 -6.70 5.30
N GLN A 34 7.23 -6.25 5.69
CA GLN A 34 7.88 -6.68 6.93
C GLN A 34 7.33 -5.99 8.19
N GLN A 35 6.40 -5.03 8.06
CA GLN A 35 5.83 -4.33 9.22
C GLN A 35 4.86 -5.23 9.99
N SER A 36 4.86 -5.08 11.33
CA SER A 36 3.93 -5.79 12.22
C SER A 36 2.48 -5.36 12.02
N LEU A 37 2.22 -4.24 11.34
CA LEU A 37 0.88 -3.73 11.06
C LEU A 37 -0.04 -4.81 10.48
N LEU A 38 0.41 -5.57 9.47
CA LEU A 38 -0.43 -6.58 8.81
C LEU A 38 -0.82 -7.73 9.75
N LYS A 39 0.09 -8.11 10.65
CA LYS A 39 -0.18 -9.10 11.70
C LYS A 39 -1.23 -8.58 12.68
N GLU A 40 -1.08 -7.36 13.16
CA GLU A 40 -1.99 -6.80 14.15
C GLU A 40 -3.38 -6.50 13.56
N LEU A 41 -3.46 -6.03 12.31
CA LEU A 41 -4.74 -5.91 11.58
C LEU A 41 -5.44 -7.26 11.45
N SER A 42 -4.72 -8.30 11.03
CA SER A 42 -5.23 -9.68 10.97
C SER A 42 -5.81 -10.15 12.31
N ARG A 43 -5.09 -9.93 13.42
CA ARG A 43 -5.53 -10.30 14.77
C ARG A 43 -6.79 -9.55 15.22
N SER A 44 -6.96 -8.32 14.76
CA SER A 44 -8.14 -7.48 15.05
C SER A 44 -9.26 -7.62 14.02
N ASN A 45 -9.15 -8.57 13.07
CA ASN A 45 -10.10 -8.74 11.97
C ASN A 45 -10.32 -7.45 11.14
N LEU A 46 -9.26 -6.65 11.00
CA LEU A 46 -9.20 -5.46 10.17
C LEU A 46 -8.39 -5.76 8.90
N THR A 47 -8.62 -4.96 7.86
CA THR A 47 -7.88 -5.06 6.60
C THR A 47 -7.34 -3.70 6.18
N CYS A 48 -6.36 -3.69 5.28
CA CYS A 48 -5.93 -2.49 4.58
C CYS A 48 -5.94 -2.67 3.06
N GLU A 49 -5.86 -1.57 2.33
CA GLU A 49 -5.49 -1.56 0.92
C GLU A 49 -4.15 -0.83 0.75
N ILE A 50 -3.36 -1.28 -0.21
CA ILE A 50 -2.02 -0.76 -0.50
C ILE A 50 -1.99 -0.41 -1.98
N LEU A 51 -1.92 0.89 -2.28
CA LEU A 51 -1.96 1.43 -3.64
C LEU A 51 -0.59 2.01 -3.99
N CYS A 52 0.05 1.49 -5.03
CA CYS A 52 1.23 2.12 -5.63
C CYS A 52 0.80 3.02 -6.78
N LEU A 53 0.83 4.33 -6.56
CA LEU A 53 0.56 5.35 -7.57
C LEU A 53 1.83 5.60 -8.37
N ALA A 54 1.97 4.88 -9.49
CA ALA A 54 3.04 5.08 -10.45
C ALA A 54 2.82 6.40 -11.21
N ASN A 55 3.50 7.44 -10.76
CA ASN A 55 3.21 8.84 -11.08
C ASN A 55 4.03 9.33 -12.29
N GLY A 56 3.55 9.03 -13.50
CA GLY A 56 4.20 9.40 -14.75
C GLY A 56 5.58 8.75 -14.90
N CYS A 57 5.65 7.45 -14.64
CA CYS A 57 6.89 6.67 -14.74
C CYS A 57 7.24 6.40 -16.21
N ALA A 58 8.53 6.44 -16.52
CA ALA A 58 9.09 6.04 -17.81
C ALA A 58 10.04 4.83 -17.67
N ASP A 59 10.29 4.38 -16.45
CA ASP A 59 11.13 3.23 -16.12
C ASP A 59 10.28 2.02 -15.67
N ARG A 60 10.94 1.01 -15.09
CA ARG A 60 10.28 -0.22 -14.64
C ARG A 60 9.59 -0.10 -13.27
N THR A 61 9.47 1.08 -12.68
CA THR A 61 8.83 1.26 -11.36
C THR A 61 7.46 0.59 -11.26
N PRO A 62 6.52 0.74 -12.22
CA PRO A 62 5.19 0.13 -12.11
C PRO A 62 5.24 -1.40 -12.14
N ALA A 63 6.02 -1.95 -13.08
CA ALA A 63 6.19 -3.39 -13.22
C ALA A 63 6.82 -4.03 -11.97
N ILE A 64 7.83 -3.38 -11.38
CA ILE A 64 8.47 -3.88 -10.15
C ILE A 64 7.48 -3.85 -8.98
N ALA A 65 6.64 -2.82 -8.87
CA ALA A 65 5.62 -2.76 -7.84
C ALA A 65 4.58 -3.89 -7.99
N GLU A 66 4.11 -4.14 -9.22
CA GLU A 66 3.19 -5.25 -9.53
C GLU A 66 3.80 -6.61 -9.20
N GLU A 67 5.06 -6.84 -9.58
CA GLU A 67 5.79 -8.08 -9.28
C GLU A 67 5.90 -8.33 -7.77
N GLU A 68 6.24 -7.32 -6.97
CA GLU A 68 6.31 -7.46 -5.51
C GLU A 68 4.92 -7.66 -4.89
N PHE A 69 3.89 -6.93 -5.34
CA PHE A 69 2.51 -7.15 -4.89
C PHE A 69 1.99 -8.55 -5.20
N ALA A 70 2.28 -9.09 -6.38
CA ALA A 70 1.91 -10.46 -6.74
C ALA A 70 2.62 -11.49 -5.84
N LYS A 71 3.91 -11.31 -5.58
CA LYS A 71 4.67 -12.17 -4.66
C LYS A 71 4.04 -12.18 -3.27
N GLU A 72 3.80 -11.01 -2.69
CA GLU A 72 3.28 -10.89 -1.32
C GLU A 72 1.83 -11.37 -1.20
N THR A 73 0.98 -11.06 -2.17
CA THR A 73 -0.40 -11.58 -2.20
C THR A 73 -0.42 -13.12 -2.22
N SER A 74 0.52 -13.76 -2.89
CA SER A 74 0.61 -15.24 -2.93
C SER A 74 1.12 -15.85 -1.61
N ARG A 75 2.15 -15.26 -1.00
CA ARG A 75 2.97 -15.92 0.03
C ARG A 75 2.83 -15.36 1.44
N HIS A 76 2.34 -14.13 1.59
CA HIS A 76 2.39 -13.46 2.90
C HIS A 76 1.48 -14.16 3.92
N PRO A 77 1.96 -14.45 5.15
CA PRO A 77 1.15 -15.15 6.17
C PRO A 77 -0.17 -14.45 6.48
N PHE A 78 -0.19 -13.13 6.37
CA PHE A 78 -1.34 -12.28 6.62
C PHE A 78 -1.98 -11.73 5.33
N ARG A 79 -1.89 -12.46 4.21
CA ARG A 79 -2.43 -12.04 2.88
C ARG A 79 -3.94 -11.75 2.86
N HIS A 80 -4.69 -12.20 3.86
CA HIS A 80 -6.12 -11.87 4.00
C HIS A 80 -6.36 -10.49 4.63
N ALA A 81 -5.33 -9.89 5.26
CA ALA A 81 -5.40 -8.60 5.93
C ALA A 81 -5.08 -7.42 4.99
N PHE A 82 -4.76 -7.68 3.72
CA PHE A 82 -4.49 -6.62 2.77
C PHE A 82 -4.93 -6.95 1.34
N GLN A 83 -5.11 -5.91 0.54
CA GLN A 83 -5.21 -5.98 -0.91
C GLN A 83 -4.22 -4.98 -1.52
N CYS A 84 -3.70 -5.28 -2.71
CA CYS A 84 -2.69 -4.44 -3.36
C CYS A 84 -3.09 -4.12 -4.79
N GLN A 85 -2.74 -2.91 -5.23
CA GLN A 85 -2.92 -2.49 -6.62
C GLN A 85 -1.85 -1.48 -7.02
N THR A 86 -1.29 -1.65 -8.22
CA THR A 86 -0.51 -0.61 -8.89
C THR A 86 -1.44 0.17 -9.80
N LEU A 87 -1.35 1.49 -9.74
CA LEU A 87 -2.14 2.42 -10.53
C LEU A 87 -1.18 3.31 -11.32
N ASP A 88 -1.19 3.17 -12.64
CA ASP A 88 -0.51 4.13 -13.51
C ASP A 88 -1.33 5.41 -13.58
N ILE A 89 -0.72 6.52 -13.18
CA ILE A 89 -1.34 7.83 -13.21
C ILE A 89 -0.46 8.78 -14.02
N ASN A 90 -1.09 9.48 -14.97
CA ASN A 90 -0.39 10.44 -15.84
C ASN A 90 -0.19 11.82 -15.20
N GLU A 91 -0.35 11.91 -13.88
CA GLU A 91 -0.03 13.12 -13.13
C GLU A 91 1.50 13.30 -13.12
N ARG A 92 1.99 14.52 -13.35
CA ARG A 92 3.43 14.82 -13.25
C ARG A 92 3.80 15.50 -11.93
N SER A 93 2.83 15.68 -11.05
CA SER A 93 2.94 16.36 -9.77
C SER A 93 2.67 15.39 -8.63
N LYS A 94 3.53 15.43 -7.60
CA LYS A 94 3.33 14.68 -6.36
C LYS A 94 2.05 15.12 -5.63
N LEU A 95 1.74 16.42 -5.64
CA LEU A 95 0.53 16.95 -5.01
C LEU A 95 -0.75 16.51 -5.73
N SER A 96 -0.73 16.45 -7.06
CA SER A 96 -1.88 15.95 -7.83
C SER A 96 -2.13 14.46 -7.56
N ALA A 97 -1.06 13.65 -7.55
CA ALA A 97 -1.15 12.24 -7.18
C ALA A 97 -1.70 12.04 -5.77
N TRP A 98 -1.26 12.88 -4.82
CA TRP A 98 -1.77 12.84 -3.45
C TRP A 98 -3.25 13.22 -3.37
N ASN A 99 -3.66 14.32 -4.01
CA ASN A 99 -5.07 14.70 -4.07
C ASN A 99 -5.93 13.60 -4.71
N LEU A 100 -5.42 12.96 -5.76
CA LEU A 100 -6.09 11.84 -6.40
C LEU A 100 -6.26 10.65 -5.45
N PHE A 101 -5.20 10.30 -4.70
CA PHE A 101 -5.26 9.27 -3.66
C PHE A 101 -6.36 9.58 -2.63
N VAL A 102 -6.28 10.73 -1.97
CA VAL A 102 -7.17 11.11 -0.86
C VAL A 102 -8.63 11.23 -1.29
N HIS A 103 -8.89 11.83 -2.46
CA HIS A 103 -10.24 12.20 -2.83
C HIS A 103 -10.95 11.16 -3.70
N LYS A 104 -10.21 10.30 -4.40
CA LYS A 104 -10.81 9.43 -5.43
C LYS A 104 -10.39 7.97 -5.37
N LEU A 105 -9.18 7.65 -4.91
CA LEU A 105 -8.66 6.28 -5.00
C LEU A 105 -8.74 5.51 -3.69
N SER A 106 -8.48 6.16 -2.55
CA SER A 106 -8.57 5.50 -1.25
C SER A 106 -10.00 5.04 -0.96
N ALA A 107 -10.15 3.90 -0.32
CA ALA A 107 -11.42 3.36 0.11
C ALA A 107 -12.16 4.38 0.98
N ARG A 108 -13.41 4.67 0.62
CA ARG A 108 -14.23 5.70 1.29
C ARG A 108 -14.48 5.36 2.77
N GLU A 109 -14.42 4.08 3.11
CA GLU A 109 -14.64 3.56 4.46
C GLU A 109 -13.37 3.45 5.30
N SER A 110 -12.19 3.72 4.72
CA SER A 110 -10.96 3.78 5.50
C SER A 110 -11.03 4.90 6.54
N GLN A 111 -10.70 4.56 7.77
CA GLN A 111 -10.61 5.51 8.87
C GLN A 111 -9.27 6.24 8.90
N PHE A 112 -8.23 5.60 8.36
CA PHE A 112 -6.88 6.13 8.32
C PHE A 112 -6.33 6.07 6.90
N LEU A 113 -5.64 7.15 6.51
CA LEU A 113 -4.89 7.23 5.26
C LEU A 113 -3.40 7.35 5.59
N PHE A 114 -2.60 6.39 5.14
CA PHE A 114 -1.14 6.47 5.23
C PHE A 114 -0.61 6.90 3.87
N LEU A 115 0.30 7.86 3.87
CA LEU A 115 0.98 8.32 2.67
C LEU A 115 2.47 8.05 2.82
N MET A 116 3.10 7.53 1.78
CA MET A 116 4.55 7.34 1.76
C MET A 116 5.12 7.58 0.36
N ASP A 117 6.40 7.96 0.34
CA ASP A 117 7.18 7.99 -0.89
C ASP A 117 7.69 6.59 -1.25
N GLY A 118 7.74 6.30 -2.55
CA GLY A 118 8.15 5.00 -3.11
C GLY A 118 9.62 4.61 -2.88
N ASP A 119 10.42 5.47 -2.26
CA ASP A 119 11.83 5.23 -1.95
C ASP A 119 12.13 5.19 -0.43
N ILE A 120 11.11 5.18 0.42
CA ILE A 120 11.27 5.11 1.87
C ILE A 120 11.43 3.66 2.32
N LEU A 121 12.53 3.39 3.05
CA LEU A 121 12.78 2.13 3.73
C LEU A 121 12.35 2.21 5.20
N ILE A 122 11.36 1.41 5.58
CA ILE A 122 10.83 1.36 6.94
C ILE A 122 11.63 0.33 7.76
N ARG A 123 12.62 0.81 8.51
CA ARG A 123 13.63 -0.06 9.15
C ARG A 123 13.11 -0.84 10.36
N HIS A 124 12.33 -0.20 11.23
CA HIS A 124 11.83 -0.85 12.44
C HIS A 124 10.50 -1.52 12.14
N PRO A 125 10.33 -2.83 12.43
CA PRO A 125 9.10 -3.56 12.07
C PRO A 125 7.82 -3.01 12.70
N GLN A 126 7.93 -2.28 13.82
CA GLN A 126 6.77 -1.73 14.54
C GLN A 126 6.39 -0.32 14.09
N THR A 127 7.11 0.28 13.13
CA THR A 127 6.94 1.71 12.80
C THR A 127 5.50 2.05 12.43
N LEU A 128 4.91 1.32 11.48
CA LEU A 128 3.54 1.59 11.03
C LEU A 128 2.50 1.24 12.09
N TRP A 129 2.72 0.18 12.88
CA TRP A 129 1.81 -0.18 13.96
C TRP A 129 1.81 0.86 15.07
N ASN A 130 2.99 1.34 15.47
CA ASN A 130 3.12 2.38 16.50
C ASN A 130 2.42 3.67 16.06
N MET A 131 2.60 4.06 14.79
CA MET A 131 1.91 5.21 14.20
C MET A 131 0.38 5.06 14.27
N TYR A 132 -0.15 3.90 13.86
CA TYR A 132 -1.58 3.61 13.99
C TYR A 132 -2.05 3.67 15.44
N SER A 133 -1.37 2.93 16.34
CA SER A 133 -1.76 2.78 17.75
C SER A 133 -1.72 4.06 18.57
N THR A 134 -1.10 5.12 18.06
CA THR A 134 -1.08 6.43 18.71
C THR A 134 -2.33 7.25 18.40
N LEU A 135 -3.05 6.91 17.33
CA LEU A 135 -4.24 7.62 16.86
C LEU A 135 -5.55 6.97 17.34
N VAL A 136 -5.48 5.81 17.99
CA VAL A 136 -6.62 5.04 18.53
C VAL A 136 -6.49 4.88 20.03
#